data_AF-A0A6I2X0A6-F1
#
_entry.id   AF-A0A6I2X0A6-F1
#
_cell.length_a   1.000
_cell.length_b   1.000
_cell.length_c   1.000
_cell.angle_alpha   90.00
_cell.angle_beta   90.00
_cell.angle_gamma   90.00
#
_symmetry.space_group_name_H-M   'P 1'
#
loop_
_entity.id
_entity.type
_entity.pdbx_description
1 polymer ?
#
loop_
_entity_poly.entity_id
_entity_poly.type
_entity_poly.pdbx_seq_one_letter_code
_entity_poly.pdbx_strand_id
1 'polypeptide(L)'
;DTHVGRIARRLGWTTNTDPVKVEFDLMDIFDAKEWTMLNHRLIFFGRRICHSRKPACGACPLADLCPSFGEGPTDPLVAQGLTKMAG
;
A
#
# COMPACT_ATOMS: atom_id res chain seq x y z
N ASP A 1 -8.03 8.57 -3.69
CA ASP A 1 -8.52 7.22 -3.33
C ASP A 1 -8.01 6.83 -1.93
N THR A 2 -8.80 6.14 -1.10
CA THR A 2 -8.44 5.82 0.30
C THR A 2 -7.39 4.72 0.44
N HIS A 3 -7.21 3.86 -0.57
CA HIS A 3 -6.11 2.90 -0.66
C HIS A 3 -4.79 3.62 -0.91
N VAL A 4 -4.77 4.55 -1.87
CA VAL A 4 -3.58 5.33 -2.22
C VAL A 4 -3.02 6.06 -1.01
N GLY A 5 -3.83 6.91 -0.35
CA GLY A 5 -3.35 7.68 0.79
C GLY A 5 -2.97 6.84 2.01
N ARG A 6 -3.59 5.67 2.21
CA ARG A 6 -3.16 4.74 3.28
C ARG A 6 -1.81 4.11 2.95
N ILE A 7 -1.64 3.60 1.74
CA ILE A 7 -0.42 2.90 1.34
C ILE A 7 0.73 3.89 1.23
N ALA A 8 0.53 5.08 0.67
CA ALA A 8 1.54 6.12 0.60
C ALA A 8 2.11 6.45 1.99
N ARG A 9 1.25 6.57 3.01
CA ARG A 9 1.68 6.76 4.40
C ARG A 9 2.43 5.56 4.95
N ARG A 10 1.93 4.34 4.73
CA ARG A 10 2.60 3.09 5.19
C ARG A 10 3.97 2.87 4.54
N LEU A 11 4.14 3.33 3.31
CA LEU A 11 5.41 3.28 2.59
C LEU A 11 6.32 4.47 2.89
N GLY A 12 5.88 5.41 3.74
CA GLY A 12 6.66 6.59 4.12
C GLY A 12 6.79 7.64 3.03
N TRP A 13 5.96 7.59 1.97
CA TRP A 13 5.98 8.57 0.88
C TRP A 13 5.36 9.91 1.27
N THR A 14 4.53 9.92 2.32
CA THR A 14 3.88 11.13 2.81
C THR A 14 3.49 10.95 4.27
N THR A 15 3.41 12.06 5.00
CA THR A 15 2.79 12.15 6.34
C THR A 15 1.42 12.81 6.29
N ASN A 16 0.99 13.34 5.13
CA ASN A 16 -0.27 14.04 4.96
C ASN A 16 -1.46 13.06 4.97
N THR A 17 -2.57 13.51 5.53
CA THR A 17 -3.86 12.79 5.53
C THR A 17 -4.88 13.42 4.59
N ASP A 18 -4.67 14.68 4.20
CA ASP A 18 -5.46 15.39 3.21
C ASP A 18 -5.23 14.78 1.82
N PRO A 19 -6.28 14.33 1.10
CA PRO A 19 -6.12 13.67 -0.20
C PRO A 19 -5.41 14.52 -1.25
N VAL A 20 -5.62 15.84 -1.26
CA VAL A 20 -5.02 16.75 -2.23
C VAL A 20 -3.54 16.90 -1.95
N LYS A 21 -3.15 17.08 -0.68
CA LYS A 21 -1.73 17.13 -0.30
C LYS A 21 -1.00 15.82 -0.59
N VAL A 22 -1.64 14.69 -0.32
CA VAL A 22 -1.10 13.37 -0.65
C VAL A 22 -0.86 13.23 -2.15
N GLU A 23 -1.80 13.71 -2.98
CA GLU A 23 -1.63 13.66 -4.43
C GLU A 23 -0.41 14.48 -4.88
N PHE A 24 -0.26 15.71 -4.38
CA PHE A 24 0.93 16.53 -4.66
C PHE A 24 2.24 15.87 -4.22
N ASP A 25 2.29 15.31 -3.00
CA ASP A 25 3.49 14.61 -2.52
C ASP A 25 3.87 13.43 -3.45
N LEU A 26 2.88 12.69 -3.97
CA LEU A 26 3.14 11.59 -4.91
C LEU A 26 3.56 12.10 -6.29
N MET A 27 3.01 13.23 -6.75
CA MET A 27 3.41 13.85 -8.02
C MET A 27 4.87 14.30 -8.00
N ASP A 28 5.41 14.69 -6.84
CA ASP A 28 6.82 15.07 -6.67
C ASP A 28 7.77 13.85 -6.64
N ILE A 29 7.27 12.67 -6.30
CA ILE A 29 8.08 11.43 -6.18
C ILE A 29 8.10 10.63 -7.49
N PHE A 30 7.01 10.64 -8.25
CA PHE A 30 6.82 9.77 -9.42
C PHE A 30 6.64 10.57 -10.72
N ASP A 31 7.23 10.09 -11.81
CA ASP A 31 7.04 10.67 -13.15
C ASP A 31 5.54 10.76 -13.53
N ALA A 32 5.14 11.86 -14.16
CA ALA A 32 3.75 12.10 -14.59
C ALA A 32 3.14 10.98 -15.44
N LYS A 33 3.97 10.31 -16.27
CA LYS A 33 3.54 9.17 -17.10
C LYS A 33 3.11 7.94 -16.27
N GLU A 34 3.57 7.81 -15.04
CA GLU A 34 3.29 6.67 -14.17
C GLU A 34 2.07 6.89 -13.27
N TRP A 35 1.56 8.11 -13.11
CA TRP A 35 0.54 8.44 -12.10
C TRP A 35 -0.72 7.56 -12.20
N THR A 36 -1.25 7.38 -13.41
CA THR A 36 -2.44 6.55 -13.63
C THR A 36 -2.17 5.09 -13.24
N MET A 37 -1.06 4.52 -13.68
CA MET A 37 -0.71 3.13 -13.38
C MET A 37 -0.34 2.93 -11.91
N LEU A 38 0.32 3.89 -11.28
CA LEU A 38 0.61 3.90 -9.85
C LEU A 38 -0.69 3.84 -9.06
N ASN A 39 -1.67 4.69 -9.37
CA ASN A 39 -2.97 4.70 -8.70
C ASN A 39 -3.65 3.32 -8.80
N HIS A 40 -3.72 2.73 -10.00
CA HIS A 40 -4.28 1.39 -10.19
C HIS A 40 -3.52 0.31 -9.39
N ARG A 41 -2.17 0.34 -9.41
CA ARG A 41 -1.33 -0.60 -8.66
C ARG A 41 -1.59 -0.49 -7.16
N LEU A 42 -1.66 0.72 -6.61
CA LEU A 42 -1.92 0.96 -5.18
C LEU A 42 -3.33 0.53 -4.76
N ILE A 43 -4.35 0.82 -5.58
CA ILE A 43 -5.72 0.36 -5.32
C ILE A 43 -5.77 -1.16 -5.28
N PHE A 44 -5.20 -1.81 -6.29
CA PHE A 44 -5.16 -3.26 -6.40
C PHE A 44 -4.43 -3.90 -5.22
N PHE A 45 -3.24 -3.39 -4.91
CA PHE A 45 -2.43 -3.83 -3.79
C PHE A 45 -3.16 -3.65 -2.44
N GLY A 46 -3.79 -2.50 -2.23
CA GLY A 46 -4.54 -2.20 -1.02
C GLY A 46 -5.84 -3.00 -0.86
N ARG A 47 -6.35 -3.61 -1.93
CA ARG A 47 -7.52 -4.50 -1.90
C ARG A 47 -7.15 -5.97 -1.68
N ARG A 48 -5.93 -6.36 -2.06
CA ARG A 48 -5.52 -7.77 -2.08
C ARG A 48 -4.53 -8.14 -0.99
N ILE A 49 -3.66 -7.22 -0.58
CA ILE A 49 -2.55 -7.50 0.35
C ILE A 49 -2.56 -6.49 1.50
N CYS A 50 -2.47 -5.19 1.20
CA CYS A 50 -2.33 -4.13 2.20
C CYS A 50 -3.69 -3.60 2.69
N HIS A 51 -4.49 -4.50 3.27
CA HIS A 51 -5.82 -4.21 3.80
C HIS A 51 -5.78 -3.13 4.89
N SER A 52 -6.88 -2.39 5.05
CA SER A 52 -6.94 -1.28 6.01
C SER A 52 -6.71 -1.72 7.46
N ARG A 53 -7.39 -2.78 7.91
CA ARG A 53 -7.37 -3.23 9.31
C ARG A 53 -6.31 -4.27 9.62
N LYS A 54 -6.04 -5.20 8.70
CA LYS A 54 -5.16 -6.36 8.93
C LYS A 54 -4.37 -6.66 7.65
N PRO A 55 -3.32 -5.87 7.32
CA PRO A 55 -2.51 -6.10 6.13
C PRO A 55 -1.78 -7.44 6.21
N ALA A 56 -1.60 -8.12 5.09
CA ALA A 56 -0.92 -9.40 5.00
C ALA A 56 0.61 -9.23 4.96
N CYS A 57 1.21 -8.66 6.02
CA CYS A 57 2.63 -8.27 6.03
C CYS A 57 3.57 -9.44 5.71
N GLY A 58 3.35 -10.62 6.28
CA GLY A 58 4.16 -11.83 6.02
C GLY A 58 4.07 -12.40 4.60
N ALA A 59 3.09 -11.94 3.80
CA ALA A 59 2.90 -12.32 2.40
C ALA A 59 3.05 -11.10 1.46
N CYS A 60 3.57 -9.98 1.98
CA CYS A 60 3.70 -8.74 1.23
C CYS A 60 5.00 -8.75 0.40
N PRO A 61 4.94 -8.50 -0.93
CA PRO A 61 6.14 -8.43 -1.76
C PRO A 61 7.02 -7.21 -1.44
N LEU A 62 6.52 -6.25 -0.67
CA LEU A 62 7.26 -5.07 -0.23
C LEU A 62 7.76 -5.20 1.22
N ALA A 63 7.65 -6.37 1.85
CA ALA A 63 7.94 -6.55 3.28
C ALA A 63 9.30 -5.99 3.70
N ASP A 64 10.36 -6.34 2.98
CA ASP A 64 11.74 -5.95 3.31
C ASP A 64 12.01 -4.45 3.13
N LEU A 65 11.16 -3.75 2.38
CA LEU A 65 11.28 -2.32 2.07
C LEU A 65 10.23 -1.46 2.78
N CYS A 66 9.27 -2.07 3.47
CA CYS A 66 8.11 -1.38 4.02
C CYS A 66 8.40 -0.90 5.45
N PRO A 67 8.42 0.43 5.70
CA PRO A 67 8.65 0.95 7.05
C PRO A 67 7.49 0.61 8.02
N SER A 68 6.29 0.33 7.49
CA SER A 68 5.13 -0.15 8.27
C SER A 68 5.04 -1.69 8.36
N PHE A 69 6.09 -2.44 8.03
CA PHE A 69 6.07 -3.89 8.21
C PHE A 69 5.80 -4.26 9.67
N GLY A 70 4.89 -5.23 9.89
CA GLY A 70 4.45 -5.63 11.23
C GLY A 70 3.12 -5.03 11.70
N GLU A 71 2.50 -4.11 10.94
CA GLU A 71 1.12 -3.63 11.22
C GLU A 71 0.05 -4.74 11.11
N GLY A 72 0.38 -5.87 10.47
CA GLY A 72 -0.45 -7.07 10.42
C GLY A 72 0.39 -8.33 10.58
N PRO A 73 -0.20 -9.53 10.44
CA PRO A 73 0.51 -10.77 10.67
C PRO A 73 1.76 -10.91 9.81
N THR A 74 2.87 -11.26 10.44
CA THR A 74 4.17 -11.47 9.80
C THR A 74 4.47 -12.95 9.55
N ASP A 75 3.75 -13.86 10.22
CA ASP A 75 3.79 -15.28 9.89
C ASP A 75 3.30 -15.50 8.44
N PRO A 76 4.11 -16.13 7.56
CA PRO A 76 3.76 -16.27 6.15
C PRO A 76 2.47 -17.06 5.91
N LEU A 77 2.21 -18.12 6.69
CA LEU A 77 1.03 -18.96 6.50
C LEU A 77 -0.25 -18.20 6.89
N VAL A 78 -0.22 -17.50 8.02
CA VAL A 78 -1.32 -16.65 8.47
C VAL A 78 -1.55 -15.50 7.48
N ALA A 79 -0.48 -14.84 7.04
CA ALA A 79 -0.57 -13.70 6.12
C ALA A 79 -1.09 -14.13 4.73
N GLN A 80 -0.65 -15.29 4.22
CA GLN A 80 -1.10 -15.81 2.92
C GLN A 80 -2.62 -15.99 2.88
N GLY A 81 -3.21 -16.50 3.96
CA GLY A 81 -4.67 -16.67 4.09
C GLY A 81 -5.47 -15.36 4.10
N LEU A 82 -4.82 -14.21 4.31
CA LEU A 82 -5.44 -12.89 4.21
C LEU A 82 -5.36 -12.31 2.79
N THR A 83 -4.48 -12.83 1.95
CA THR A 83 -4.34 -12.33 0.58
C THR A 83 -5.58 -12.68 -0.25
N LYS A 84 -6.06 -11.73 -1.05
CA LYS A 84 -7.18 -11.96 -1.98
C LYS A 84 -6.64 -12.03 -3.40
N MET A 85 -5.96 -13.12 -3.72
CA MET A 85 -5.68 -13.47 -5.12
C MET A 85 -7.01 -13.93 -5.74
N ALA A 86 -7.32 -13.46 -6.95
CA ALA A 86 -8.56 -13.84 -7.63
C ALA A 86 -8.68 -15.37 -7.71
N GLY A 87 -9.91 -15.87 -7.58
CA GLY A 87 -10.25 -17.27 -7.89
C GLY A 87 -10.11 -17.58 -9.38
#